data_AF-A0A821MN73-F1
#
_entry.id   AF-A0A821MN73-F1
#
_cell.length_a   1.000
_cell.length_b   1.000
_cell.length_c   1.000
_cell.angle_alpha   90.00
_cell.angle_beta   90.00
_cell.angle_gamma   90.00
#
_symmetry.space_group_name_H-M   'P 1'
#
loop_
_entity.id
_entity.type
_entity.pdbx_description
1 polymer ?
#
loop_
_entity_poly.entity_id
_entity_poly.type
_entity_poly.pdbx_seq_one_letter_code
_entity_poly.pdbx_strand_id
1 'polypeptide(L)'
;MMRNLNSNQRKYALNVMNLIKNGENQFFHFINGGAGVGKSTLIKTVYQLILRFYNSLPGYYPDSIRAALCAPTGKAAALIDGMTLYSFLSLP
;
A
#
# COMPACT_ATOMS: atom_id res chain seq x y z
N MET A 1 -8.54 -5.18 -8.92
CA MET A 1 -7.21 -4.52 -9.04
C MET A 1 -6.09 -5.48 -9.45
N MET A 2 -5.88 -6.63 -8.78
CA MET A 2 -4.82 -7.61 -9.14
C MET A 2 -4.82 -8.09 -10.62
N ARG A 3 -6.00 -8.17 -11.25
CA ARG A 3 -6.15 -8.56 -12.66
C ARG A 3 -5.56 -7.53 -13.63
N ASN A 4 -5.48 -6.26 -13.23
CA ASN A 4 -5.03 -5.14 -14.07
C ASN A 4 -3.53 -4.85 -13.93
N LEU A 5 -2.83 -5.58 -13.05
CA LEU A 5 -1.38 -5.43 -12.88
C LEU A 5 -0.64 -6.20 -13.97
N ASN A 6 0.45 -5.60 -14.48
CA ASN A 6 1.41 -6.33 -15.31
C ASN A 6 2.18 -7.38 -14.49
N SER A 7 2.96 -8.22 -15.18
CA SER A 7 3.71 -9.33 -14.55
C SER A 7 4.61 -8.87 -13.40
N ASN A 8 5.38 -7.79 -13.59
CA ASN A 8 6.31 -7.27 -12.58
C ASN A 8 5.58 -6.68 -11.37
N GLN A 9 4.52 -5.90 -11.62
CA GLN A 9 3.65 -5.34 -10.58
C GLN A 9 2.98 -6.44 -9.75
N ARG A 10 2.48 -7.49 -10.42
CA ARG A 10 1.86 -8.65 -9.75
C ARG A 10 2.87 -9.41 -8.92
N LYS A 11 4.08 -9.66 -9.46
CA LYS A 11 5.17 -10.33 -8.73
C LYS A 11 5.55 -9.55 -7.47
N TYR A 12 5.69 -8.23 -7.58
CA TYR A 12 5.97 -7.37 -6.42
C TYR A 12 4.87 -7.44 -5.36
N ALA A 13 3.60 -7.30 -5.77
CA ALA A 13 2.47 -7.36 -4.84
C ALA A 13 2.40 -8.70 -4.09
N LEU A 14 2.67 -9.81 -4.77
CA LEU A 14 2.74 -11.14 -4.14
C LEU A 14 3.91 -11.27 -3.17
N ASN A 15 5.09 -10.74 -3.52
CA ASN A 15 6.24 -10.73 -2.62
C ASN A 15 5.95 -9.94 -1.34
N VAL A 16 5.33 -8.76 -1.43
CA VAL A 16 4.91 -7.99 -0.24
C VAL A 16 3.97 -8.81 0.64
N MET A 17 3.01 -9.52 0.06
CA MET A 17 2.11 -10.38 0.83
C MET A 17 2.81 -11.57 1.48
N ASN A 18 3.82 -12.15 0.83
CA ASN A 18 4.61 -13.22 1.43
C ASN A 18 5.41 -12.72 2.63
N LEU A 19 6.06 -11.55 2.53
CA LEU A 19 6.79 -10.94 3.65
C LEU A 19 5.86 -10.73 4.86
N ILE A 20 4.69 -10.14 4.64
CA ILE A 20 3.71 -9.87 5.70
C ILE A 20 3.23 -11.17 6.35
N LYS A 21 2.89 -12.19 5.55
CA LYS A 21 2.40 -13.48 6.05
C LYS A 21 3.44 -14.26 6.84
N ASN A 22 4.71 -14.11 6.49
CA ASN A 22 5.82 -14.78 7.16
C ASN A 22 6.27 -14.03 8.42
N GLY A 23 5.62 -12.92 8.79
CA GLY A 23 5.94 -12.17 10.00
C GLY A 23 7.22 -11.35 9.89
N GLU A 24 7.63 -10.96 8.68
CA GLU A 24 8.76 -10.05 8.50
C GLU A 24 8.43 -8.70 9.14
N ASN A 25 9.20 -8.34 10.18
CA ASN A 25 8.89 -7.22 11.04
C ASN A 25 9.17 -5.85 10.38
N GLN A 26 10.04 -5.80 9.38
CA GLN A 26 10.42 -4.54 8.74
C GLN A 26 10.99 -4.78 7.33
N PHE A 27 10.45 -4.07 6.34
CA PHE A 27 11.01 -4.04 4.99
C PHE A 27 10.81 -2.66 4.34
N PHE A 28 11.87 -2.17 3.68
CA PHE A 28 11.89 -0.86 3.03
C PHE A 28 12.13 -1.04 1.54
N HIS A 29 11.09 -0.84 0.74
CA HIS A 29 11.17 -1.01 -0.72
C HIS A 29 11.02 0.32 -1.44
N PHE A 30 11.90 0.57 -2.40
CA PHE A 30 11.77 1.67 -3.35
C PHE A 30 11.32 1.14 -4.71
N ILE A 31 10.19 1.66 -5.21
CA ILE A 31 9.63 1.27 -6.51
C ILE A 31 9.91 2.39 -7.51
N ASN A 32 10.73 2.09 -8.52
CA ASN A 32 11.02 3.03 -9.60
C ASN A 32 10.25 2.70 -10.89
N GLY A 33 10.15 3.68 -11.79
CA GLY A 33 9.58 3.51 -13.13
C GLY A 33 9.18 4.84 -13.76
N GLY A 34 9.01 4.86 -15.09
CA GLY A 34 8.64 6.05 -15.86
C GLY A 34 7.28 6.66 -15.48
N ALA A 35 6.98 7.86 -15.99
CA ALA A 35 5.65 8.46 -15.86
C ALA A 35 4.59 7.56 -16.52
N GLY A 36 3.37 7.53 -15.97
CA GLY A 36 2.25 6.78 -16.56
C GLY A 36 2.30 5.25 -16.42
N VAL A 37 3.38 4.64 -15.92
CA VAL A 37 3.53 3.16 -15.85
C VAL A 37 2.64 2.46 -14.81
N GLY A 38 1.76 3.18 -14.11
CA GLY A 38 0.82 2.61 -13.15
C GLY A 38 1.34 2.42 -11.72
N LYS A 39 2.34 3.21 -11.27
CA LYS A 39 2.88 3.16 -9.89
C LYS A 39 1.78 3.38 -8.84
N SER A 40 0.93 4.39 -9.03
CA SER A 40 -0.21 4.65 -8.13
C SER A 40 -1.18 3.47 -8.06
N THR A 41 -1.46 2.82 -9.19
CA THR A 41 -2.29 1.60 -9.26
C THR A 41 -1.68 0.45 -8.45
N LEU A 42 -0.37 0.25 -8.56
CA LEU A 42 0.34 -0.76 -7.78
C LEU A 42 0.23 -0.49 -6.27
N ILE A 43 0.51 0.75 -5.85
CA ILE A 43 0.44 1.14 -4.44
C ILE A 43 -0.99 0.93 -3.88
N LYS A 44 -2.03 1.39 -4.60
CA LYS A 44 -3.43 1.13 -4.21
C LYS A 44 -3.74 -0.36 -4.10
N THR A 45 -3.19 -1.17 -5.01
CA THR A 45 -3.41 -2.62 -4.98
C THR A 45 -2.78 -3.27 -3.77
N VAL A 46 -1.53 -2.90 -3.45
CA VAL A 46 -0.83 -3.39 -2.25
C VAL A 46 -1.58 -3.00 -0.99
N TYR A 47 -1.97 -1.73 -0.86
CA TYR A 47 -2.78 -1.24 0.26
C TYR A 47 -4.05 -2.08 0.47
N GLN A 48 -4.82 -2.33 -0.59
CA GLN A 48 -6.03 -3.15 -0.53
C GLN A 48 -5.76 -4.62 -0.18
N LEU A 49 -4.64 -5.19 -0.61
CA LEU A 49 -4.25 -6.56 -0.23
C LEU A 49 -3.92 -6.65 1.26
N ILE A 50 -3.22 -5.66 1.81
CA ILE A 50 -2.88 -5.58 3.22
C ILE A 50 -4.15 -5.50 4.07
N LEU A 51 -5.07 -4.59 3.73
CA LEU A 51 -6.34 -4.45 4.44
C LEU A 51 -7.16 -5.74 4.40
N ARG A 52 -7.29 -6.37 3.23
CA ARG A 52 -8.04 -7.62 3.08
C ARG A 52 -7.44 -8.76 3.90
N PHE A 53 -6.12 -8.84 3.97
CA PHE A 53 -5.45 -9.85 4.77
C PHE A 53 -5.77 -9.69 6.25
N TYR A 54 -5.52 -8.51 6.83
CA TYR A 54 -5.78 -8.29 8.25
C TYR A 54 -7.28 -8.38 8.60
N ASN A 55 -8.17 -7.89 7.74
CA ASN A 55 -9.62 -8.01 7.95
C ASN A 55 -10.13 -9.45 7.84
N SER A 56 -9.36 -10.37 7.24
CA SER A 56 -9.71 -11.80 7.18
C SER A 56 -9.28 -12.60 8.41
N LEU A 57 -8.45 -12.01 9.28
CA LEU A 57 -7.98 -12.68 10.48
C LEU A 57 -9.00 -12.53 11.63
N PRO A 58 -9.26 -13.60 12.41
CA PRO A 58 -10.18 -13.53 13.54
C PRO A 58 -9.63 -12.62 14.65
N GLY A 59 -10.52 -11.86 15.29
CA GLY A 59 -10.16 -10.93 16.37
C GLY A 59 -9.67 -9.55 15.91
N TYR A 60 -9.78 -9.25 14.60
CA TYR A 60 -9.38 -7.95 14.05
C TYR A 60 -10.58 -7.00 13.92
N TYR A 61 -10.48 -5.85 14.59
CA TYR A 61 -11.50 -4.80 14.53
C TYR A 61 -11.34 -3.93 13.27
N PRO A 62 -12.43 -3.65 12.54
CA PRO A 62 -12.38 -2.79 11.35
C PRO A 62 -11.82 -1.39 11.60
N ASP A 63 -11.98 -0.87 12.82
CA ASP A 63 -11.60 0.51 13.18
C ASP A 63 -10.10 0.68 13.47
N SER A 64 -9.35 -0.42 13.47
CA SER A 64 -7.91 -0.37 13.72
C SER A 64 -7.13 0.00 12.46
N ILE A 65 -6.24 0.99 12.56
CA ILE A 65 -5.36 1.38 11.44
C ILE A 65 -4.34 0.26 11.19
N ARG A 66 -4.46 -0.43 10.04
CA ARG A 66 -3.54 -1.53 9.64
C ARG A 66 -2.52 -1.14 8.58
N ALA A 67 -2.85 -0.13 7.79
CA ALA A 67 -1.97 0.42 6.77
C ALA A 67 -2.31 1.90 6.62
N ALA A 68 -1.29 2.74 6.42
CA ALA A 68 -1.46 4.14 6.09
C ALA A 68 -0.98 4.38 4.67
N LEU A 69 -1.78 5.09 3.87
CA LEU A 69 -1.45 5.43 2.49
C LEU A 69 -1.18 6.93 2.41
N CYS A 70 0.09 7.29 2.29
CA CYS A 70 0.55 8.67 2.39
C CYS A 70 1.29 9.14 1.13
N ALA A 71 1.25 10.44 0.86
CA ALA A 71 2.09 11.09 -0.15
C ALA A 71 2.65 12.44 0.33
N PRO A 72 3.69 12.99 -0.31
CA PRO A 72 4.29 14.26 0.12
C PRO A 72 3.40 15.50 -0.11
N THR A 73 2.54 15.49 -1.12
CA THR A 73 1.68 16.63 -1.49
C THR A 73 0.21 16.25 -1.55
N GLY A 74 -0.68 17.23 -1.34
CA GLY A 74 -2.13 17.01 -1.37
C GLY A 74 -2.64 16.42 -2.69
N LYS A 75 -2.13 16.89 -3.84
CA LYS A 75 -2.50 16.33 -5.15
C LYS A 75 -2.08 14.87 -5.32
N ALA A 76 -0.87 14.52 -4.87
CA ALA A 76 -0.39 13.13 -4.95
C ALA A 76 -1.16 12.21 -4.00
N ALA A 77 -1.52 12.72 -2.80
CA ALA A 77 -2.33 11.99 -1.83
C ALA A 77 -3.74 11.71 -2.38
N ALA A 78 -4.37 12.72 -2.99
CA ALA A 78 -5.67 12.56 -3.64
C ALA A 78 -5.64 11.52 -4.77
N LEU A 79 -4.57 11.47 -5.58
CA LEU A 79 -4.43 10.47 -6.64
C LEU A 79 -4.43 9.03 -6.11
N ILE A 80 -3.90 8.81 -4.90
CA ILE A 80 -3.84 7.50 -4.27
C ILE A 80 -5.00 7.22 -3.29
N ASP A 81 -5.98 8.13 -3.18
CA ASP A 81 -7.04 8.06 -2.16
C ASP A 81 -6.48 7.98 -0.73
N GLY A 82 -5.36 8.67 -0.49
CA GLY A 82 -4.67 8.71 0.79
C GLY A 82 -4.64 10.12 1.38
N MET A 83 -3.72 10.33 2.33
CA MET A 83 -3.50 11.64 2.96
C MET A 83 -2.05 12.11 2.81
N THR A 84 -1.77 13.35 3.20
CA THR A 84 -0.37 13.80 3.19
C THR A 84 0.40 13.17 4.35
N LEU A 85 1.69 12.90 4.15
CA LEU A 85 2.56 12.41 5.23
C LEU A 85 2.59 13.40 6.41
N TYR A 86 2.56 14.69 6.08
CA TYR A 86 2.49 15.79 7.06
C TYR A 86 1.24 15.69 7.95
N SER A 87 0.06 15.52 7.35
CA SER A 87 -1.20 15.35 8.09
C SER A 87 -1.22 14.04 8.88
N PHE A 88 -0.72 12.94 8.32
CA PHE A 88 -0.73 11.64 9.01
C PHE A 88 0.14 11.64 10.27
N LEU A 89 1.33 12.22 10.18
CA LEU A 89 2.29 12.29 11.29
C LEU A 89 2.05 13.48 12.22
N SER A 90 1.02 14.31 11.96
CA SER A 90 0.74 15.54 12.72
C SER A 90 1.97 16.44 12.87
N LEU A 91 2.72 16.61 11.78
CA LEU A 91 3.93 17.43 11.79
C LEU A 91 3.56 18.92 11.97
N PRO A 92 4.41 19.70 12.66
CA PRO A 92 4.20 21.13 12.90
C PRO A 92 4.41 21.99 11.67
#